data_AF-A0A7W1RDD8-F1
#
_entry.id   AF-A0A7W1RDD8-F1
#
_cell.length_a   1.000
_cell.length_b   1.000
_cell.length_c   1.000
_cell.angle_alpha   90.00
_cell.angle_beta   90.00
_cell.angle_gamma   90.00
#
_symmetry.space_group_name_H-M   'P 1'
#
loop_
_entity.id
_entity.type
_entity.pdbx_description
1 polymer ?
#
loop_
_entity_poly.entity_id
_entity_poly.type
_entity_poly.pdbx_seq_one_letter_code
_entity_poly.pdbx_strand_id
1 'polypeptide(L)'
;MAASALQDRPVELLQQLLRFDTTNPPGNERECIEWIRGLLEELGCEVRILAREEARPNLIARIAGRGAAAPLLLQGHVDVVAAR
;
A
#
# COMPACT_ATOMS: atom_id res chain seq x y z
N MET A 1 16.27 14.62 17.11
CA MET A 1 14.98 14.97 16.49
C MET A 1 14.20 13.69 16.34
N ALA A 2 13.05 13.54 16.99
CA ALA A 2 12.19 12.39 16.72
C ALA A 2 11.78 12.45 15.25
N ALA A 3 11.84 11.32 14.54
CA ALA A 3 11.32 11.25 13.18
C ALA A 3 9.82 11.62 13.21
N SER A 4 9.39 12.47 12.27
CA SER A 4 7.98 12.85 12.14
C SER A 4 7.14 11.62 11.79
N ALA A 5 5.98 11.48 12.43
CA ALA A 5 5.12 10.33 12.21
C ALA A 5 4.59 10.30 10.77
N LEU A 6 4.18 9.12 10.28
CA LEU A 6 3.77 8.95 8.88
C LEU A 6 2.61 9.87 8.49
N GLN A 7 1.65 10.08 9.39
CA GLN A 7 0.50 10.97 9.14
C GLN A 7 0.88 12.44 8.93
N ASP A 8 2.06 12.87 9.39
CA ASP A 8 2.53 14.25 9.26
C ASP A 8 3.27 14.48 7.93
N ARG A 9 3.52 13.43 7.15
CA ARG A 9 4.31 13.48 5.90
C ARG A 9 3.56 13.00 4.66
N PRO A 10 2.27 13.35 4.46
CA PRO A 10 1.48 12.82 3.34
C PRO A 10 2.05 13.22 1.97
N VAL A 11 2.63 14.41 1.84
CA VAL A 11 3.24 14.88 0.59
C VAL A 11 4.48 14.05 0.23
N GLU A 12 5.35 13.77 1.19
CA GLU A 12 6.56 12.97 0.96
C GLU A 12 6.19 11.53 0.56
N LEU A 13 5.25 10.91 1.29
CA LEU A 13 4.77 9.56 1.00
C LEU A 13 4.10 9.48 -0.37
N LEU A 14 3.27 10.47 -0.74
CA LEU A 14 2.66 10.53 -2.07
C LEU A 14 3.73 10.67 -3.16
N GLN A 15 4.73 11.53 -2.97
CA GLN A 15 5.82 11.68 -3.93
C GLN A 15 6.62 10.37 -4.07
N GLN A 16 6.83 9.62 -2.99
CA GLN A 16 7.49 8.29 -3.05
C GLN A 16 6.61 7.28 -3.80
N LEU A 17 5.32 7.21 -3.48
CA LEU A 17 4.36 6.34 -4.15
C LEU A 17 4.31 6.59 -5.67
N LEU A 18 4.34 7.85 -6.11
CA LEU A 18 4.32 8.23 -7.53
C LEU A 18 5.57 7.82 -8.31
N ARG A 19 6.66 7.42 -7.65
CA ARG A 19 7.91 7.02 -8.32
C ARG A 19 7.94 5.55 -8.72
N PHE A 20 7.02 4.73 -8.21
CA PHE A 20 6.90 3.34 -8.66
C PHE A 20 6.23 3.32 -10.04
N ASP A 21 6.92 2.77 -11.03
CA ASP A 21 6.32 2.52 -12.34
C ASP A 21 5.45 1.27 -12.27
N THR A 22 4.17 1.48 -12.01
CA THR A 22 3.14 0.43 -11.95
C THR A 22 2.27 0.42 -13.22
N THR A 23 2.82 0.91 -14.34
CA THR A 23 2.10 0.99 -15.62
C THR A 23 1.67 -0.39 -16.10
N ASN A 24 0.39 -0.53 -16.42
CA ASN A 24 -0.22 -1.79 -16.87
C ASN A 24 -0.76 -1.65 -18.31
N PRO A 25 -0.35 -2.50 -19.28
CA PRO A 25 0.68 -3.55 -19.20
C PRO A 25 2.13 -3.03 -19.19
N PRO A 26 3.12 -3.81 -18.69
CA PRO A 26 3.01 -5.18 -18.19
C PRO A 26 2.54 -5.31 -16.73
N GLY A 27 2.46 -4.20 -15.99
CA GLY A 27 2.42 -4.21 -14.53
C GLY A 27 3.83 -4.27 -13.94
N ASN A 28 3.95 -3.98 -12.64
CA ASN A 28 5.18 -4.08 -11.83
C ASN A 28 4.84 -3.70 -10.37
N GLU A 29 3.66 -4.12 -9.91
CA GLU A 29 3.06 -3.62 -8.68
C GLU A 29 3.81 -4.09 -7.42
N ARG A 30 4.62 -5.15 -7.53
CA ARG A 30 5.32 -5.77 -6.40
C ARG A 30 6.18 -4.82 -5.59
N GLU A 31 7.01 -3.98 -6.22
CA GLU A 31 7.90 -3.08 -5.50
C GLU A 31 7.10 -2.04 -4.69
N CYS A 32 6.07 -1.47 -5.30
CA CYS A 32 5.12 -0.56 -4.65
C CYS A 32 4.42 -1.25 -3.46
N ILE A 33 3.96 -2.49 -3.66
CA ILE A 33 3.26 -3.28 -2.64
C ILE A 33 4.17 -3.61 -1.44
N GLU A 34 5.42 -4.02 -1.66
CA GLU A 34 6.36 -4.29 -0.57
C GLU A 34 6.77 -3.00 0.17
N TRP A 35 6.83 -1.86 -0.52
CA TRP A 35 7.02 -0.56 0.14
C TRP A 35 5.84 -0.20 1.06
N ILE A 36 4.60 -0.33 0.56
CA ILE A 36 3.39 -0.10 1.36
C ILE A 36 3.33 -1.06 2.57
N ARG A 37 3.73 -2.32 2.37
CA ARG A 37 3.82 -3.31 3.43
C ARG A 37 4.72 -2.85 4.57
N GLY A 38 5.93 -2.37 4.26
CA GLY A 38 6.86 -1.87 5.27
C GLY A 38 6.26 -0.76 6.12
N LEU A 39 5.59 0.22 5.49
CA LEU A 39 4.92 1.31 6.21
C LEU A 39 3.83 0.81 7.16
N LEU A 40 3.04 -0.18 6.72
CA LEU A 40 1.93 -0.72 7.51
C LEU A 40 2.42 -1.63 8.65
N GLU A 41 3.47 -2.41 8.42
CA GLU A 41 4.13 -3.22 9.45
C GLU A 41 4.79 -2.33 10.52
N GLU A 42 5.42 -1.21 10.15
CA GLU A 42 5.95 -0.21 11.09
C GLU A 42 4.86 0.41 11.97
N LEU A 43 3.63 0.50 11.47
CA LEU A 43 2.44 0.93 12.23
C LEU A 43 1.79 -0.20 13.04
N GLY A 44 2.34 -1.41 13.00
CA GLY A 44 1.83 -2.58 13.72
C GLY A 44 0.59 -3.22 13.10
N CYS A 45 0.31 -2.98 11.82
CA CYS A 45 -0.78 -3.64 11.12
C CYS A 45 -0.43 -5.10 10.82
N GLU A 46 -1.43 -6.00 10.92
CA GLU A 46 -1.31 -7.33 10.34
C GLU A 46 -1.45 -7.23 8.82
N VAL A 47 -0.42 -7.64 8.08
CA VAL A 47 -0.38 -7.55 6.61
C VAL A 47 -0.33 -8.95 5.98
N ARG A 48 -1.07 -9.12 4.89
CA ARG A 48 -1.08 -10.32 4.05
C ARG A 48 -0.93 -9.93 2.59
N ILE A 49 -0.01 -10.60 1.89
CA ILE A 49 0.16 -10.48 0.44
C ILE A 49 -0.50 -11.67 -0.23
N LEU A 50 -1.36 -11.40 -1.22
CA LEU A 50 -2.03 -12.42 -2.02
C LEU A 50 -1.83 -12.11 -3.51
N ALA A 51 -1.28 -13.05 -4.25
CA ALA A 51 -0.97 -12.87 -5.67
C ALA A 51 -1.63 -13.97 -6.50
N ARG A 52 -2.33 -13.58 -7.58
CA ARG A 52 -2.71 -14.50 -8.66
C ARG A 52 -1.55 -14.67 -9.64
N GLU A 53 -0.87 -13.56 -9.95
CA GLU A 53 0.34 -13.50 -10.75
C GLU A 53 1.44 -12.93 -9.87
N GLU A 54 2.62 -13.56 -9.86
CA GLU A 54 3.70 -13.19 -8.94
C GLU A 54 4.12 -11.72 -9.12
N ALA A 55 4.08 -11.16 -10.32
CA ALA A 55 4.44 -9.75 -10.54
C ALA A 55 3.38 -8.75 -10.01
N ARG A 56 2.15 -9.19 -9.75
CA ARG A 56 0.97 -8.34 -9.51
C ARG A 56 0.25 -8.69 -8.19
N PRO A 57 0.93 -8.56 -7.03
CA PRO A 57 0.34 -8.89 -5.74
C PRO A 57 -0.71 -7.87 -5.28
N ASN A 58 -1.67 -8.33 -4.48
CA ASN A 58 -2.54 -7.49 -3.66
C ASN A 58 -2.03 -7.48 -2.22
N LEU A 59 -2.22 -6.35 -1.53
CA LEU A 59 -1.94 -6.21 -0.11
C LEU A 59 -3.24 -6.04 0.66
N ILE A 60 -3.40 -6.82 1.72
CA ILE A 60 -4.49 -6.70 2.69
C ILE A 60 -3.88 -6.40 4.05
N ALA A 61 -4.27 -5.28 4.65
CA ALA A 61 -3.88 -4.94 6.01
C ALA A 61 -5.11 -4.86 6.92
N ARG A 62 -4.94 -5.24 8.19
CA ARG A 62 -6.00 -5.20 9.19
C ARG A 62 -5.56 -4.45 10.43
N ILE A 63 -6.40 -3.49 10.84
CA ILE A 63 -6.42 -2.93 12.19
C ILE A 63 -7.60 -3.56 12.91
N ALA A 64 -7.35 -4.28 14.00
CA ALA A 64 -8.40 -4.95 14.76
C ALA A 64 -9.28 -3.93 15.49
N GLY A 65 -10.58 -3.94 15.20
CA GLY A 65 -11.57 -3.20 15.97
C GLY A 65 -12.02 -3.97 17.21
N ARG A 66 -12.85 -3.35 18.05
CA ARG A 66 -13.43 -3.97 19.25
C ARG A 66 -14.53 -5.01 18.97
N GLY A 67 -14.83 -5.31 17.70
CA GLY A 67 -15.93 -6.21 17.31
C GLY A 67 -17.34 -5.66 17.53
N ALA A 68 -17.49 -4.35 17.78
CA ALA A 68 -18.77 -3.73 18.14
C ALA A 68 -19.61 -3.26 16.92
N ALA A 69 -19.05 -3.33 15.71
CA ALA A 69 -19.71 -2.91 14.47
C ALA A 69 -19.17 -3.71 13.29
N ALA A 70 -19.88 -3.65 12.16
CA ALA A 70 -19.42 -4.22 10.89
C ALA A 70 -18.06 -3.60 10.48
N PRO A 71 -17.17 -4.36 9.83
CA PRO A 71 -15.88 -3.86 9.38
C PRO A 71 -16.05 -2.83 8.26
N LEU A 72 -15.17 -1.82 8.25
CA LEU A 72 -15.00 -0.90 7.13
C LEU A 72 -13.84 -1.39 6.25
N LEU A 73 -14.07 -1.47 4.94
CA LEU A 73 -13.03 -1.72 3.96
C LEU A 73 -12.65 -0.40 3.27
N LEU A 74 -11.38 -0.04 3.34
CA LEU A 74 -10.78 0.98 2.49
C LEU A 74 -10.03 0.27 1.36
N GLN A 75 -10.41 0.54 0.11
CA GLN A 75 -9.85 -0.13 -1.06
C GLN A 75 -9.37 0.90 -2.09
N GLY A 76 -8.15 0.69 -2.58
CA GLY A 76 -7.55 1.39 -3.71
C GLY A 76 -6.82 0.40 -4.61
N HIS A 77 -6.32 0.88 -5.75
CA HIS A 77 -5.46 0.11 -6.65
C HIS A 77 -4.18 0.92 -6.91
N VAL A 78 -3.07 0.23 -7.19
CA VAL A 78 -1.76 0.88 -7.38
C VAL A 78 -1.35 0.95 -8.85
N ASP A 79 -2.02 0.22 -9.74
CA ASP A 79 -1.72 0.23 -11.17
C ASP A 79 -2.24 1.49 -11.86
N VAL A 80 -1.50 1.93 -12.86
CA VAL A 80 -1.83 3.09 -13.68
C VAL A 80 -1.81 2.74 -15.16
N VAL A 81 -2.45 3.56 -15.97
CA VAL A 81 -2.39 3.49 -17.43
C VAL A 81 -1.14 4.21 -17.94
N ALA A 82 -0.67 3.84 -19.14
CA ALA A 82 0.45 4.52 -19.78
C ALA A 82 0.17 6.01 -19.98
N ALA A 83 1.16 6.84 -19.63
CA ALA A 83 1.17 8.25 -20.00
C ALA A 83 1.53 8.40 -21.49
N ARG A 84 1.02 9.47 -22.11
CA ARG A 84 1.28 9.82 -23.52
C ARG A 84 2.48 10.74 -23.65
#